data_AF-A0A6P2ED24-F1
#
_entry.id   AF-A0A6P2ED24-F1
#
_cell.length_a   1.000
_cell.length_b   1.000
_cell.length_c   1.000
_cell.angle_alpha   90.00
_cell.angle_beta   90.00
_cell.angle_gamma   90.00
#
_symmetry.space_group_name_H-M   'P 1'
#
loop_
_entity.id
_entity.type
_entity.pdbx_description
1 polymer ?
#
loop_
_entity_poly.entity_id
_entity_poly.type
_entity_poly.pdbx_seq_one_letter_code
_entity_poly.pdbx_strand_id
1 'polypeptide(L)'
;MNSVLLVIDQRFGSKVELLPYPCPLWIIESEANRGALKNSSSRNWPLTWFPIRSGESATEVFARISYSLDQHHNEFAQDPPYDVLDVYGLPPNVDMLPSVRDLGFVSQMKMPSVTRFLKLGAEESAKAPK
;
A
#
# COMPACT_ATOMS: atom_id res chain seq x y z
N MET A 1 -1.59 -5.49 14.84
CA MET A 1 -1.64 -5.15 13.41
C MET A 1 -0.81 -3.93 13.18
N ASN A 2 0.28 -4.11 12.44
CA ASN A 2 1.15 -3.04 12.01
C ASN A 2 0.86 -2.77 10.53
N SER A 3 0.33 -1.59 10.24
CA SER A 3 -0.27 -1.28 8.94
C SER A 3 0.59 -0.32 8.14
N VAL A 4 0.72 -0.59 6.84
CA VAL A 4 1.24 0.36 5.86
C VAL A 4 0.09 0.82 4.97
N LEU A 5 0.09 2.12 4.64
CA LEU A 5 -0.88 2.73 3.73
C LEU A 5 -0.23 2.96 2.37
N LEU A 6 -0.93 2.60 1.30
CA LEU A 6 -0.49 2.83 -0.08
C LEU A 6 -1.57 3.58 -0.85
N VAL A 7 -1.28 4.81 -1.27
CA VAL A 7 -2.18 5.66 -2.06
C VAL A 7 -1.70 5.69 -3.50
N ILE A 8 -2.41 4.98 -4.38
CA ILE A 8 -2.19 5.02 -5.84
C ILE A 8 -3.24 5.91 -6.54
N ASP A 9 -4.28 6.35 -5.83
CA ASP A 9 -5.23 7.34 -6.32
C ASP A 9 -4.52 8.69 -6.55
N GLN A 10 -4.36 9.07 -7.81
CA GLN A 10 -3.77 10.34 -8.21
C GLN A 10 -4.62 11.55 -7.82
N ARG A 11 -5.88 11.36 -7.41
CA ARG A 11 -6.82 12.43 -7.02
C ARG A 11 -7.13 12.39 -5.51
N PHE A 12 -6.33 11.67 -4.72
CA PHE A 12 -6.58 11.50 -3.30
C PHE A 12 -6.54 12.84 -2.54
N GLY A 13 -5.52 13.66 -2.83
CA GLY A 13 -5.41 15.05 -2.40
C GLY A 13 -5.46 15.23 -0.88
N SER A 14 -6.30 16.15 -0.41
CA SER A 14 -6.45 16.47 1.02
C SER A 14 -7.00 15.32 1.86
N LYS A 15 -7.54 14.26 1.25
CA LYS A 15 -8.00 13.06 1.98
C LYS A 15 -6.86 12.35 2.73
N VAL A 16 -5.59 12.62 2.39
CA VAL A 16 -4.42 12.17 3.18
C VAL A 16 -4.55 12.59 4.65
N GLU A 17 -5.15 13.74 4.93
CA GLU A 17 -5.30 14.25 6.30
C GLU A 17 -6.22 13.37 7.16
N LEU A 18 -7.12 12.60 6.53
CA LEU A 18 -8.07 11.68 7.15
C LEU A 18 -7.49 10.28 7.37
N LEU A 19 -6.33 9.98 6.79
CA LEU A 19 -5.69 8.67 6.95
C LEU A 19 -5.20 8.48 8.40
N PRO A 20 -5.20 7.22 8.90
CA PRO A 20 -4.75 6.93 10.26
C PRO A 20 -3.26 7.28 10.45
N TYR A 21 -2.94 7.85 11.61
CA TYR A 21 -1.59 8.20 12.04
C TYR A 21 -1.28 7.54 13.39
N PRO A 22 -0.05 7.08 13.66
CA PRO A 22 1.14 7.10 12.79
C PRO A 22 1.34 5.78 12.03
N CYS A 23 0.87 5.68 10.78
CA CYS A 23 1.13 4.52 9.91
C CYS A 23 2.06 4.93 8.75
N PRO A 24 3.09 4.16 8.37
CA PRO A 24 3.89 4.47 7.18
C PRO A 24 3.00 4.68 5.95
N LEU A 25 3.20 5.78 5.24
CA LEU A 25 2.39 6.17 4.08
C LEU A 25 3.25 6.22 2.82
N TRP A 26 2.88 5.40 1.85
CA TRP A 26 3.41 5.45 0.49
C TRP A 26 2.37 6.09 -0.42
N ILE A 27 2.74 7.12 -1.16
CA ILE A 27 1.80 7.88 -1.98
C ILE A 27 2.36 8.24 -3.35
N ILE A 28 1.52 8.09 -4.38
CA ILE A 28 1.85 8.48 -5.73
C ILE A 28 1.99 10.00 -5.83
N GLU A 29 3.07 10.47 -6.47
CA GLU A 29 3.22 11.88 -6.78
C GLU A 29 2.26 12.26 -7.91
N SER A 30 1.34 13.17 -7.62
CA SER A 30 0.43 13.78 -8.58
C SER A 30 0.21 15.24 -8.22
N GLU A 31 -0.33 16.03 -9.15
CA GLU A 31 -0.69 17.42 -8.89
C GLU A 31 -1.63 17.57 -7.68
N ALA A 32 -2.64 16.69 -7.56
CA ALA A 32 -3.57 16.73 -6.43
C ALA A 32 -2.90 16.33 -5.11
N ASN A 33 -1.98 15.36 -5.12
CA ASN A 33 -1.34 14.84 -3.91
C ASN A 33 -0.20 15.75 -3.40
N ARG A 34 0.37 16.63 -4.25
CA ARG A 34 1.48 17.53 -3.89
C ARG A 34 1.20 18.42 -2.68
N GLY A 35 -0.04 18.85 -2.48
CA GLY A 35 -0.43 19.61 -1.29
C GLY A 35 -0.21 18.81 0.00
N ALA A 36 -0.66 17.54 0.00
CA ALA A 36 -0.47 16.62 1.11
C ALA A 36 1.03 16.32 1.36
N LEU A 37 1.83 16.17 0.30
CA LEU A 37 3.28 15.95 0.40
C LEU A 37 4.04 17.11 1.05
N LYS A 38 3.59 18.36 0.82
CA LYS A 38 4.19 19.53 1.46
C LYS A 38 3.83 19.61 2.94
N ASN A 39 2.59 19.24 3.27
CA ASN A 39 2.05 19.31 4.62
C ASN A 39 2.46 18.13 5.50
N SER A 40 2.92 17.00 4.94
CA SER A 40 3.35 15.84 5.75
C SER A 40 4.50 16.15 6.71
N SER A 41 5.32 17.15 6.36
CA SER A 41 6.43 17.66 7.19
C SER A 41 5.96 18.22 8.53
N SER A 42 4.73 18.78 8.62
CA SER A 42 4.20 19.33 9.87
C SER A 42 3.70 18.27 10.84
N ARG A 43 3.35 17.08 10.34
CA ARG A 43 2.84 15.95 11.11
C ARG A 43 3.92 14.95 11.53
N ASN A 44 5.17 15.12 11.11
CA ASN A 44 6.23 14.10 11.23
C ASN A 44 5.78 12.72 10.73
N TRP A 45 5.00 12.70 9.65
CA TRP A 45 4.50 11.45 9.08
C TRP A 45 5.65 10.69 8.40
N PRO A 46 5.89 9.40 8.72
CA PRO A 46 6.77 8.54 7.92
C PRO A 46 6.18 8.35 6.52
N LEU A 47 6.49 9.27 5.61
CA LEU A 47 5.95 9.37 4.26
C LEU A 47 7.03 9.04 3.22
N THR A 48 6.67 8.23 2.24
CA THR A 48 7.46 7.98 1.03
C THR A 48 6.61 8.30 -0.19
N TRP A 49 7.13 9.07 -1.14
CA TRP A 49 6.44 9.36 -2.39
C TRP A 49 7.13 8.66 -3.56
N PHE A 50 6.38 8.36 -4.61
CA PHE A 50 6.91 7.73 -5.82
C PHE A 50 6.22 8.27 -7.08
N PRO A 51 6.94 8.39 -8.21
CA PRO A 51 6.33 8.81 -9.47
C PRO A 51 5.53 7.68 -10.13
N ILE A 52 4.52 8.08 -10.92
CA ILE A 52 3.90 7.20 -11.91
C ILE A 52 4.76 7.15 -13.18
N ARG A 53 4.92 5.96 -13.77
CA ARG A 53 5.59 5.83 -15.07
C ARG A 53 4.59 6.16 -16.19
N SER A 54 5.08 6.70 -17.32
CA SER A 54 4.22 7.03 -18.45
C SER A 54 3.45 5.79 -18.95
N GLY A 55 2.12 5.89 -19.03
CA GLY A 55 1.25 4.80 -19.46
C GLY A 55 0.97 3.71 -18.41
N GLU A 56 1.50 3.83 -17.20
CA GLU A 56 1.32 2.81 -16.15
C GLU A 56 -0.12 2.85 -15.59
N SER A 57 -0.76 1.69 -15.56
CA SER A 57 -2.05 1.48 -14.91
C SER A 57 -1.92 1.39 -13.39
N ALA A 58 -3.02 1.60 -12.67
CA ALA A 58 -3.06 1.48 -11.21
C ALA A 58 -2.59 0.09 -10.71
N THR A 59 -2.93 -0.97 -11.45
CA THR A 59 -2.53 -2.34 -11.13
C THR A 59 -1.04 -2.58 -11.36
N GLU A 60 -0.45 -1.97 -12.39
CA GLU A 60 1.00 -2.05 -12.64
C GLU A 60 1.79 -1.26 -11.59
N VAL A 61 1.31 -0.06 -11.23
CA VAL A 61 1.86 0.73 -10.12
C VAL A 61 1.85 -0.09 -8.84
N PHE A 62 0.69 -0.68 -8.49
CA PHE A 62 0.56 -1.49 -7.29
C PHE A 62 1.51 -2.69 -7.31
N ALA A 63 1.55 -3.44 -8.41
CA ALA A 63 2.43 -4.59 -8.53
C ALA A 63 3.90 -4.20 -8.32
N ARG A 64 4.35 -3.11 -8.94
CA ARG A 64 5.72 -2.60 -8.78
C ARG A 64 6.02 -2.10 -7.36
N ILE A 65 5.14 -1.27 -6.81
CA ILE A 65 5.39 -0.58 -5.55
C ILE A 65 5.23 -1.51 -4.35
N SER A 66 4.31 -2.48 -4.39
CA SER A 66 4.12 -3.45 -3.31
C SER A 66 5.39 -4.26 -3.02
N TYR A 67 6.18 -4.64 -4.03
CA TYR A 67 7.48 -5.28 -3.82
C TYR A 67 8.48 -4.38 -3.12
N SER A 68 8.59 -3.11 -3.52
CA SER A 68 9.49 -2.16 -2.85
C SER A 68 9.05 -1.90 -1.41
N LEU A 69 7.75 -1.70 -1.18
CA LEU A 69 7.17 -1.52 0.15
C LEU A 69 7.51 -2.71 1.04
N ASP A 70 7.36 -3.94 0.53
CA ASP A 70 7.67 -5.14 1.28
C ASP A 70 9.14 -5.17 1.75
N GLN A 71 10.08 -4.87 0.86
CA GLN A 71 11.50 -4.79 1.19
C GLN A 71 11.83 -3.79 2.29
N HIS A 72 11.00 -2.76 2.48
CA HIS A 72 11.21 -1.73 3.50
C HIS A 72 10.53 -2.03 4.84
N HIS A 73 9.49 -2.86 4.87
CA HIS A 73 8.62 -3.01 6.05
C HIS A 73 8.44 -4.46 6.54
N ASN A 74 8.92 -5.46 5.79
CA ASN A 74 8.73 -6.87 6.14
C ASN A 74 9.50 -7.31 7.40
N GLU A 75 9.39 -8.59 7.75
CA GLU A 75 10.00 -9.24 8.92
C GLU A 75 11.51 -9.12 9.02
N PHE A 76 12.19 -8.84 7.91
CA PHE A 76 13.63 -8.62 7.90
C PHE A 76 14.02 -7.14 8.01
N ALA A 77 13.06 -6.22 7.89
CA ALA A 77 13.29 -4.79 7.83
C ALA A 77 12.78 -4.02 9.07
N GLN A 78 11.75 -4.50 9.75
CA GLN A 78 11.14 -3.86 10.93
C GLN A 78 10.75 -4.91 11.98
N ASP A 79 10.84 -4.52 13.26
CA ASP A 79 10.31 -5.30 14.38
C ASP A 79 9.38 -4.42 15.23
N PRO A 80 8.05 -4.65 15.21
CA PRO A 80 7.33 -5.72 14.50
C PRO A 80 7.16 -5.43 12.98
N PRO A 81 7.09 -6.47 12.13
CA PRO A 81 6.80 -6.28 10.70
C PRO A 81 5.38 -5.84 10.43
N TYR A 82 5.14 -5.29 9.24
CA TYR A 82 3.78 -5.03 8.79
C TYR A 82 3.03 -6.33 8.47
N ASP A 83 1.75 -6.37 8.86
CA ASP A 83 0.83 -7.47 8.58
C ASP A 83 -0.40 -6.99 7.79
N VAL A 84 -0.59 -5.68 7.63
CA VAL A 84 -1.72 -5.09 6.90
C VAL A 84 -1.26 -4.07 5.86
N LEU A 85 -1.82 -4.15 4.66
CA LEU A 85 -1.63 -3.17 3.58
C LEU A 85 -2.99 -2.60 3.15
N ASP A 86 -3.22 -1.31 3.43
CA ASP A 86 -4.41 -0.59 2.98
C ASP A 86 -4.09 0.21 1.72
N VAL A 87 -4.79 -0.11 0.61
CA VAL A 87 -4.48 0.46 -0.70
C VAL A 87 -5.65 1.26 -1.25
N TYR A 88 -5.40 2.54 -1.55
CA TYR A 88 -6.40 3.47 -2.08
C TYR A 88 -6.21 3.71 -3.58
N GLY A 89 -7.27 3.52 -4.36
CA GLY A 89 -7.27 3.75 -5.82
C GLY A 89 -7.07 2.51 -6.69
N LEU A 90 -7.23 1.30 -6.12
CA LEU A 90 -7.21 0.05 -6.90
C LEU A 90 -8.56 -0.28 -7.53
N PRO A 91 -8.57 -0.94 -8.70
CA PRO A 91 -9.79 -1.53 -9.24
C PRO A 91 -10.22 -2.77 -8.43
N PRO A 92 -11.51 -3.16 -8.48
CA PRO A 92 -12.07 -4.22 -7.64
C PRO A 92 -11.52 -5.64 -7.90
N ASN A 93 -10.89 -5.87 -9.06
CA ASN A 93 -10.34 -7.16 -9.49
C ASN A 93 -8.85 -7.36 -9.17
N VAL A 94 -8.31 -6.58 -8.23
CA VAL A 94 -6.88 -6.59 -7.87
C VAL A 94 -6.37 -7.92 -7.30
N ASP A 95 -7.22 -8.74 -6.66
CA ASP A 95 -6.77 -9.98 -5.99
C ASP A 95 -6.14 -11.01 -6.95
N MET A 96 -6.38 -10.86 -8.25
CA MET A 96 -5.81 -11.73 -9.27
C MET A 96 -4.37 -11.35 -9.66
N LEU A 97 -3.83 -10.25 -9.12
CA LEU A 97 -2.48 -9.84 -9.46
C LEU A 97 -1.44 -10.79 -8.84
N PRO A 98 -0.41 -11.21 -9.62
CA PRO A 98 0.65 -12.06 -9.10
C PRO A 98 1.31 -11.51 -7.83
N SER A 99 1.52 -10.19 -7.76
CA SER A 99 2.13 -9.54 -6.59
C SER A 99 1.33 -9.73 -5.29
N VAL A 100 0.00 -9.87 -5.35
CA VAL A 100 -0.82 -10.18 -4.17
C VAL A 100 -0.44 -11.55 -3.63
N ARG A 101 -0.43 -12.56 -4.51
CA ARG A 101 -0.08 -13.93 -4.14
C ARG A 101 1.39 -14.06 -3.72
N ASP A 102 2.29 -13.49 -4.51
CA ASP A 102 3.73 -13.65 -4.34
C ASP A 102 4.21 -13.01 -3.02
N LEU A 103 3.54 -11.94 -2.56
CA LEU A 103 3.78 -11.30 -1.27
C LEU A 103 2.96 -11.91 -0.11
N GLY A 104 2.17 -12.96 -0.36
CA GLY A 104 1.38 -13.63 0.68
C GLY A 104 0.17 -12.81 1.17
N PHE A 105 -0.35 -11.90 0.34
CA PHE A 105 -1.52 -11.11 0.67
C PHE A 105 -2.82 -11.85 0.40
N VAL A 106 -3.80 -11.62 1.28
CA VAL A 106 -5.20 -11.99 1.07
C VAL A 106 -6.06 -10.75 1.31
N SER A 107 -6.97 -10.45 0.36
CA SER A 107 -7.91 -9.35 0.53
C SER A 107 -8.91 -9.67 1.64
N GLN A 108 -8.99 -8.83 2.68
CA GLN A 108 -9.97 -8.99 3.74
C GLN A 108 -11.22 -8.13 3.51
N MET A 109 -11.06 -6.97 2.89
CA MET A 109 -12.14 -6.02 2.67
C MET A 109 -11.91 -5.23 1.40
N LYS A 110 -12.98 -5.03 0.62
CA LYS A 110 -13.00 -4.16 -0.55
C LYS A 110 -14.10 -3.13 -0.38
N MET A 111 -13.70 -1.88 -0.29
CA MET A 111 -14.60 -0.72 -0.36
C MET A 111 -14.34 0.03 -1.68
N PRO A 112 -15.27 0.86 -2.16
CA PRO A 112 -15.10 1.58 -3.42
C PRO A 112 -13.81 2.39 -3.54
N SER A 113 -13.25 2.84 -2.41
CA SER A 113 -12.05 3.68 -2.34
C SER A 113 -10.82 2.99 -1.79
N VAL A 114 -10.94 1.84 -1.12
CA VAL A 114 -9.82 1.16 -0.45
C VAL A 114 -9.98 -0.36 -0.47
N THR A 115 -8.88 -1.04 -0.74
CA THR A 115 -8.75 -2.49 -0.55
C THR A 115 -7.78 -2.74 0.60
N ARG A 116 -8.21 -3.56 1.56
CA ARG A 116 -7.37 -4.01 2.68
C ARG A 116 -6.86 -5.41 2.41
N PHE A 117 -5.55 -5.57 2.46
CA PHE A 117 -4.88 -6.86 2.43
C PHE A 117 -4.32 -7.20 3.80
N LEU A 118 -4.47 -8.46 4.21
CA LEU A 118 -3.72 -9.07 5.29
C LEU A 118 -2.56 -9.86 4.68
N LYS A 119 -1.36 -9.67 5.21
CA LYS A 119 -0.21 -10.51 4.88
C LYS A 119 -0.24 -11.74 5.78
N LEU A 120 -0.34 -12.92 5.17
CA LEU A 120 -0.22 -14.17 5.90
C LEU A 120 1.25 -14.33 6.31
N GLY A 121 1.48 -14.65 7.59
CA GLY A 121 2.81 -15.00 8.06
C GLY A 121 3.34 -16.23 7.32
N ALA A 122 4.66 -16.40 7.30
CA ALA A 122 5.34 -17.54 6.66
C ALA A 122 4.81 -18.93 7.11
N GLU A 123 4.10 -19.00 8.24
CA GLU A 123 3.51 -20.25 8.76
C GLU A 123 2.23 -20.70 8.02
N GLU A 124 1.49 -19.83 7.32
CA GLU A 124 0.27 -20.21 6.59
C GLU A 124 0.50 -20.54 5.10
N SER A 125 1.58 -20.05 4.50
CA SER A 125 1.95 -20.38 3.10
C SER A 125 2.33 -21.86 2.91
N ALA A 126 2.57 -22.61 3.99
CA ALA A 126 2.87 -24.03 3.96
C ALA A 126 1.63 -24.96 3.83
N LYS A 127 0.41 -24.42 3.76
CA LYS A 127 -0.84 -25.20 3.68
C LYS A 127 -1.64 -25.02 2.37
N ALA A 128 -1.00 -24.77 1.24
CA ALA A 128 -1.64 -25.02 -0.05
C ALA A 128 -1.62 -26.54 -0.35
N PRO A 129 -2.77 -27.22 -0.47
CA PRO A 129 -2.78 -28.64 -0.83
C PRO A 129 -2.31 -28.82 -2.28
N LYS A 130 -1.45 -29.82 -2.49
CA LYS A 130 -1.08 -30.32 -3.82
C LYS A 130 -2.28 -30.95 -4.53
#